data_AF-R6T827-F1
#
_entry.id   AF-R6T827-F1
#
_cell.length_a   1.000
_cell.length_b   1.000
_cell.length_c   1.000
_cell.angle_alpha   90.00
_cell.angle_beta   90.00
_cell.angle_gamma   90.00
#
_symmetry.space_group_name_H-M   'P 1'
#
loop_
_entity.id
_entity.type
_entity.pdbx_description
1 polymer ?
#
loop_
_entity_poly.entity_id
_entity_poly.type
_entity_poly.pdbx_seq_one_letter_code
_entity_poly.pdbx_strand_id
1 'polypeptide(L)'
;MTEKELSELYTRLALQFDSVLGTLVSKNLVFPDFVPGIRKDFYDSLNEEKRKDFERIFTYTEIIRRYIRANADNGPISLTQLAKEYSEESPGYVIQSWMRSRNTLEFLRQWEMAENPDFDDAACKELMQQARSSSLTITPSLWVKRTQAIGMTVKQGKGGGVTAHSEIALDFHLWLDPAMRVTMVRLIGQKR
;
A
#
# COMPACT_ATOMS: atom_id res chain seq x y z
N MET A 1 1.96 -9.35 -3.02
CA MET A 1 2.21 -10.77 -2.74
C MET A 1 2.12 -10.95 -1.25
N THR A 2 1.03 -11.54 -0.78
CA THR A 2 0.78 -11.85 0.63
C THR A 2 1.67 -12.99 1.10
N GLU A 3 1.77 -13.21 2.41
CA GLU A 3 2.48 -14.34 3.00
C GLU A 3 1.98 -15.69 2.43
N LYS A 4 0.66 -15.79 2.23
CA LYS A 4 0.01 -16.97 1.63
C LYS A 4 0.42 -17.17 0.17
N GLU A 5 0.34 -16.11 -0.65
CA GLU A 5 0.74 -16.17 -2.06
C GLU A 5 2.23 -16.51 -2.23
N LEU A 6 3.08 -16.00 -1.33
CA LEU A 6 4.51 -16.29 -1.33
C LEU A 6 4.79 -17.75 -0.94
N SER A 7 4.10 -18.27 0.09
CA SER A 7 4.18 -19.67 0.48
C SER A 7 3.78 -20.60 -0.66
N GLU A 8 2.65 -20.32 -1.32
CA GLU A 8 2.16 -21.08 -2.48
C GLU A 8 3.15 -21.07 -3.65
N LEU A 9 3.84 -19.94 -3.87
CA LEU A 9 4.86 -19.82 -4.91
C LEU A 9 6.09 -20.70 -4.63
N TYR A 10 6.65 -20.65 -3.42
CA TYR A 10 7.81 -21.48 -3.05
C TYR A 10 7.47 -22.98 -3.06
N THR A 11 6.25 -23.35 -2.63
CA THR A 11 5.77 -24.73 -2.74
C THR A 11 5.71 -25.19 -4.20
N ARG A 12 5.19 -24.35 -5.10
CA ARG A 12 5.12 -24.69 -6.53
C ARG A 12 6.51 -24.86 -7.14
N LEU A 13 7.45 -23.99 -6.77
CA LEU A 13 8.82 -24.03 -7.27
C LEU A 13 9.56 -25.30 -6.82
N ALA A 14 9.39 -25.70 -5.56
CA ALA A 14 9.91 -26.97 -5.03
C ALA A 14 9.36 -28.19 -5.79
N LEU A 15 8.04 -28.25 -5.99
CA LEU A 15 7.38 -29.34 -6.72
C LEU A 15 7.83 -29.41 -8.19
N GLN A 16 7.98 -28.25 -8.85
CA GLN A 16 8.48 -28.19 -10.22
C GLN A 16 9.92 -28.68 -10.32
N PHE A 17 10.78 -28.28 -9.38
CA PHE A 17 12.16 -28.72 -9.34
C PHE A 17 12.27 -30.24 -9.20
N ASP A 18 11.58 -30.86 -8.24
CA ASP A 18 11.64 -32.32 -8.05
C ASP A 18 11.10 -33.07 -9.28
N SER A 19 10.05 -32.54 -9.93
CA SER A 19 9.51 -33.11 -11.17
C SER A 19 10.52 -33.05 -12.34
N VAL A 20 11.17 -31.90 -12.53
CA VAL A 20 12.20 -31.71 -13.56
C VAL A 20 13.41 -32.60 -13.28
N LEU A 21 13.88 -32.65 -12.04
CA LEU A 21 15.02 -33.47 -11.64
C LEU A 21 14.74 -34.97 -11.87
N GLY A 22 13.54 -35.45 -11.51
CA GLY A 22 13.11 -36.82 -11.83
C GLY A 22 13.08 -37.12 -13.33
N THR A 23 12.68 -36.14 -14.15
CA THR A 23 12.69 -36.27 -15.62
C THR A 23 14.12 -36.35 -16.16
N LEU A 24 15.07 -35.58 -15.62
CA LEU A 24 16.46 -35.62 -16.05
C LEU A 24 17.15 -36.95 -15.71
N VAL A 25 16.84 -37.51 -14.54
CA VAL A 25 17.35 -38.84 -14.13
C VAL A 25 16.79 -39.93 -15.05
N SER A 26 15.48 -39.93 -15.34
CA SER A 26 14.88 -40.96 -16.21
C SER A 26 15.41 -40.93 -17.66
N LYS A 27 15.91 -39.78 -18.12
CA LYS A 27 16.57 -39.63 -19.43
C LYS A 27 18.09 -39.89 -19.39
N ASN A 28 18.64 -40.35 -18.27
CA ASN A 28 20.08 -40.52 -18.05
C ASN A 28 20.92 -39.23 -18.29
N LEU A 29 20.32 -38.05 -18.10
CA LEU A 29 21.00 -36.76 -18.21
C LEU A 29 21.66 -36.32 -16.90
N VAL A 30 21.22 -36.88 -15.77
CA VAL A 30 21.78 -36.69 -14.44
C VAL A 30 21.94 -38.07 -13.78
N PHE A 31 23.15 -38.37 -13.29
CA PHE A 31 23.38 -39.64 -12.59
C PHE A 31 22.74 -39.61 -11.19
N PRO A 32 22.15 -40.74 -10.73
CA PRO A 32 21.52 -40.84 -9.41
C PRO A 32 22.42 -40.40 -8.25
N ASP A 33 23.73 -40.66 -8.35
CA ASP A 33 24.72 -40.32 -7.31
C ASP A 33 24.84 -38.80 -7.05
N PHE A 34 24.50 -37.95 -8.04
CA PHE A 34 24.52 -36.49 -7.89
C PHE A 34 23.20 -35.91 -7.38
N VAL A 35 22.10 -36.68 -7.43
CA VAL A 35 20.75 -36.20 -7.06
C VAL A 35 20.69 -35.67 -5.63
N PRO A 36 21.27 -36.33 -4.61
CA PRO A 36 21.25 -35.82 -3.24
C PRO A 36 21.92 -34.45 -3.12
N GLY A 37 23.05 -34.23 -3.82
CA GLY A 37 23.78 -32.96 -3.83
C GLY A 37 22.98 -31.85 -4.51
N ILE A 38 22.48 -32.11 -5.73
CA ILE A 38 21.66 -31.15 -6.50
C ILE A 38 20.41 -30.75 -5.72
N ARG A 39 19.74 -31.71 -5.07
CA ARG A 39 18.58 -31.43 -4.23
C ARG A 39 18.96 -30.54 -3.05
N LYS A 40 20.04 -30.87 -2.35
CA LYS A 40 20.52 -30.11 -1.20
C LYS A 40 20.82 -28.66 -1.59
N ASP A 41 21.63 -28.46 -2.63
CA ASP A 41 22.04 -27.12 -3.07
C ASP A 41 20.83 -26.25 -3.46
N PHE A 42 19.86 -26.84 -4.17
CA PHE A 42 18.64 -26.14 -4.53
C PHE A 42 17.79 -25.76 -3.31
N TYR A 43 17.52 -26.70 -2.40
CA TYR A 43 16.67 -26.43 -1.24
C TYR A 43 17.34 -25.52 -0.22
N ASP A 44 18.66 -25.59 -0.06
CA ASP A 44 19.42 -24.65 0.77
C ASP A 44 19.28 -23.21 0.23
N SER A 45 19.46 -23.02 -1.08
CA SER A 45 19.25 -21.72 -1.74
C SER A 45 17.79 -21.25 -1.64
N LEU A 46 16.83 -22.16 -1.89
CA LEU A 46 15.40 -21.86 -1.85
C LEU A 46 14.95 -21.43 -0.46
N ASN A 47 15.46 -22.10 0.59
CA ASN A 47 15.14 -21.76 1.98
C ASN A 47 15.77 -20.43 2.39
N GLU A 48 16.97 -20.12 1.92
CA GLU A 48 17.59 -18.82 2.16
C GLU A 48 16.79 -17.67 1.54
N GLU A 49 16.36 -17.83 0.28
CA GLU A 49 15.51 -16.84 -0.41
C GLU A 49 14.14 -16.70 0.27
N LYS A 50 13.49 -17.83 0.59
CA LYS A 50 12.22 -17.82 1.33
C LYS A 50 12.34 -17.04 2.64
N ARG A 51 13.41 -17.27 3.41
CA ARG A 51 13.64 -16.54 4.67
C ARG A 51 13.77 -15.04 4.42
N LYS A 52 14.59 -14.62 3.45
CA LYS A 52 14.79 -13.19 3.12
C LYS A 52 13.48 -12.52 2.73
N ASP A 53 12.65 -13.17 1.93
CA ASP A 53 11.36 -12.63 1.52
C ASP A 53 10.36 -12.51 2.68
N PHE A 54 10.31 -13.48 3.59
CA PHE A 54 9.45 -13.42 4.78
C PHE A 54 9.92 -12.36 5.78
N GLU A 55 11.22 -12.26 6.07
CA GLU A 55 11.81 -11.21 6.94
C GLU A 55 11.50 -9.81 6.42
N ARG A 56 11.51 -9.67 5.10
CA ARG A 56 11.21 -8.43 4.42
C ARG A 56 9.73 -8.05 4.49
N ILE A 57 8.82 -9.00 4.29
CA ILE A 57 7.36 -8.78 4.52
C ILE A 57 7.13 -8.30 5.95
N PHE A 58 7.72 -8.99 6.94
CA PHE A 58 7.61 -8.62 8.35
C PHE A 58 8.15 -7.22 8.61
N THR A 59 9.30 -6.85 8.02
CA THR A 59 9.89 -5.51 8.17
C THR A 59 8.99 -4.40 7.63
N TYR A 60 8.33 -4.59 6.48
CA TYR A 60 7.39 -3.58 5.95
C TYR A 60 6.17 -3.42 6.82
N THR A 61 5.60 -4.55 7.24
CA THR A 61 4.48 -4.54 8.17
C THR A 61 4.87 -3.81 9.45
N GLU A 62 6.09 -4.01 9.97
CA GLU A 62 6.55 -3.32 11.17
C GLU A 62 6.85 -1.83 10.96
N ILE A 63 7.37 -1.39 9.80
CA ILE A 63 7.55 0.04 9.51
C ILE A 63 6.20 0.75 9.41
N ILE A 64 5.27 0.18 8.66
CA ILE A 64 3.90 0.73 8.53
C ILE A 64 3.22 0.68 9.90
N ARG A 65 3.30 -0.43 10.64
CA ARG A 65 2.72 -0.53 11.99
C ARG A 65 3.38 0.43 12.96
N ARG A 66 4.67 0.72 12.87
CA ARG A 66 5.33 1.72 13.73
C ARG A 66 4.86 3.12 13.38
N TYR A 67 4.75 3.45 12.10
CA TYR A 67 4.18 4.72 11.66
C TYR A 67 2.73 4.85 12.12
N ILE A 68 1.91 3.82 11.89
CA ILE A 68 0.52 3.77 12.31
C ILE A 68 0.45 3.84 13.83
N ARG A 69 1.07 2.95 14.62
CA ARG A 69 1.03 2.98 16.10
C ARG A 69 1.49 4.30 16.69
N ALA A 70 2.61 4.86 16.20
CA ALA A 70 3.09 6.16 16.64
C ALA A 70 2.04 7.28 16.45
N ASN A 71 1.10 7.09 15.53
CA ASN A 71 0.06 8.07 15.21
C ASN A 71 -1.38 7.60 15.50
N ALA A 72 -1.62 6.31 15.79
CA ALA A 72 -2.94 5.67 15.89
C ALA A 72 -3.40 5.53 17.34
N ASP A 73 -2.49 5.44 18.30
CA ASP A 73 -2.82 5.42 19.74
C ASP A 73 -3.50 6.74 20.19
N ASN A 74 -3.52 7.77 19.33
CA ASN A 74 -4.08 9.10 19.59
C ASN A 74 -5.35 9.44 18.77
N GLY A 75 -5.90 8.49 18.00
CA GLY A 75 -7.08 8.72 17.16
C GLY A 75 -6.78 9.30 15.77
N PRO A 76 -7.74 9.98 15.11
CA PRO A 76 -7.59 10.49 13.74
C PRO A 76 -6.40 11.46 13.59
N ILE A 77 -5.63 11.31 12.53
CA ILE A 77 -4.41 12.10 12.28
C ILE A 77 -4.78 13.40 11.57
N SER A 78 -4.23 14.54 12.01
CA SER A 78 -4.49 15.84 11.41
C SER A 78 -3.70 16.05 10.11
N LEU A 79 -4.38 15.95 8.96
CA LEU A 79 -3.81 16.33 7.66
C LEU A 79 -3.43 17.80 7.62
N THR A 80 -4.17 18.64 8.35
CA THR A 80 -3.87 20.07 8.48
C THR A 80 -2.54 20.32 9.17
N GLN A 81 -2.20 19.51 10.17
CA GLN A 81 -0.92 19.62 10.87
C GLN A 81 0.22 19.10 9.99
N LEU A 82 0.04 17.94 9.35
CA LEU A 82 1.01 17.39 8.39
C LEU A 82 1.30 18.38 7.25
N ALA A 83 0.28 19.04 6.70
CA ALA A 83 0.49 20.04 5.65
C ALA A 83 1.37 21.22 6.10
N LYS A 84 1.23 21.68 7.36
CA LYS A 84 2.04 22.78 7.91
C LYS A 84 3.49 22.41 8.15
N GLU A 85 3.75 21.13 8.44
CA GLU A 85 5.11 20.63 8.67
C GLU A 85 5.91 20.53 7.36
N TYR A 86 5.23 20.33 6.23
CA TYR A 86 5.84 20.06 4.93
C TYR A 86 5.74 21.21 3.92
N SER A 87 4.94 22.26 4.19
CA SER A 87 4.73 23.37 3.27
C SER A 87 4.41 24.68 4.00
N GLU A 88 4.88 25.80 3.44
CA GLU A 88 4.50 27.16 3.86
C GLU A 88 3.13 27.58 3.30
N GLU A 89 2.59 26.85 2.32
CA GLU A 89 1.28 27.12 1.75
C GLU A 89 0.14 26.85 2.74
N SER A 90 -1.03 27.42 2.47
CA SER A 90 -2.19 27.18 3.34
C SER A 90 -2.53 25.67 3.37
N PRO A 91 -2.76 25.06 4.55
CA PRO A 91 -3.04 23.63 4.65
C PRO A 91 -4.22 23.17 3.80
N GLY A 92 -5.27 24.00 3.70
CA GLY A 92 -6.42 23.73 2.86
C GLY A 92 -6.05 23.61 1.38
N TYR A 93 -5.15 24.48 0.90
CA TYR A 93 -4.65 24.41 -0.47
C TYR A 93 -3.81 23.15 -0.70
N VAL A 94 -2.91 22.80 0.22
CA VAL A 94 -2.07 21.59 0.12
C VAL A 94 -2.93 20.33 0.05
N ILE A 95 -3.92 20.20 0.93
CA ILE A 95 -4.84 19.05 0.95
C ILE A 95 -5.67 18.99 -0.33
N GLN A 96 -6.16 20.14 -0.82
CA GLN A 96 -6.86 20.19 -2.11
C GLN A 96 -5.95 19.79 -3.28
N SER A 97 -4.69 20.21 -3.27
CA SER A 97 -3.70 19.84 -4.29
C SER A 97 -3.44 18.34 -4.33
N TRP A 98 -3.37 17.68 -3.18
CA TRP A 98 -3.33 16.22 -3.11
C TRP A 98 -4.61 15.58 -3.70
N MET A 99 -5.79 16.07 -3.33
CA MET A 99 -7.07 15.56 -3.83
C MET A 99 -7.36 15.87 -5.31
N ARG A 100 -6.60 16.75 -5.97
CA ARG A 100 -6.70 16.96 -7.43
C ARG A 100 -6.19 15.77 -8.24
N SER A 101 -5.34 14.93 -7.65
CA SER A 101 -4.83 13.73 -8.30
C SER A 101 -5.94 12.69 -8.45
N ARG A 102 -6.17 12.23 -9.69
CA ARG A 102 -7.07 11.10 -9.96
C ARG A 102 -6.67 9.85 -9.17
N ASN A 103 -5.37 9.61 -9.02
CA ASN A 103 -4.87 8.46 -8.27
C ASN A 103 -5.24 8.56 -6.79
N THR A 104 -5.19 9.77 -6.22
CA THR A 104 -5.58 10.02 -4.84
C THR A 104 -7.08 9.80 -4.65
N LEU A 105 -7.92 10.32 -5.54
CA LEU A 105 -9.38 10.11 -5.46
C LEU A 105 -9.75 8.64 -5.60
N GLU A 106 -9.08 7.89 -6.48
CA GLU A 106 -9.30 6.45 -6.60
C GLU A 106 -8.84 5.71 -5.34
N PHE A 107 -7.67 6.06 -4.78
CA PHE A 107 -7.21 5.50 -3.51
C PHE A 107 -8.24 5.73 -2.38
N LEU A 108 -8.72 6.95 -2.22
CA LEU A 108 -9.76 7.30 -1.23
C LEU A 108 -11.03 6.49 -1.46
N ARG A 109 -11.49 6.39 -2.72
CA ARG A 109 -12.66 5.58 -3.10
C ARG A 109 -12.49 4.11 -2.72
N GLN A 110 -11.34 3.51 -3.01
CA GLN A 110 -11.08 2.10 -2.67
C GLN A 110 -11.04 1.88 -1.16
N TRP A 111 -10.47 2.82 -0.40
CA TRP A 111 -10.47 2.76 1.06
C TRP A 111 -11.91 2.83 1.60
N GLU A 112 -12.72 3.78 1.13
CA GLU A 112 -14.12 3.91 1.57
C GLU A 112 -14.95 2.69 1.18
N MET A 113 -14.81 2.17 -0.03
CA MET A 113 -15.53 0.95 -0.44
C MET A 113 -15.19 -0.27 0.44
N ALA A 114 -13.99 -0.32 1.00
CA ALA A 114 -13.55 -1.40 1.88
C ALA A 114 -14.05 -1.22 3.33
N GLU A 115 -14.05 0.01 3.84
CA GLU A 115 -14.22 0.30 5.26
C GLU A 115 -15.58 0.93 5.62
N ASN A 116 -16.35 1.39 4.63
CA ASN A 116 -17.58 2.17 4.82
C ASN A 116 -18.76 1.60 4.01
N PRO A 117 -19.63 0.80 4.63
CA PRO A 117 -20.81 0.23 3.97
C PRO A 117 -21.81 1.27 3.44
N ASP A 118 -21.83 2.46 4.02
CA ASP A 118 -22.75 3.55 3.67
C ASP A 118 -22.19 4.49 2.58
N PHE A 119 -21.00 4.17 2.05
CA PHE A 119 -20.36 4.98 1.02
C PHE A 119 -21.14 4.99 -0.31
N ASP A 120 -21.45 6.19 -0.81
CA ASP A 120 -22.14 6.37 -2.07
C ASP A 120 -21.15 6.36 -3.25
N ASP A 121 -20.84 5.14 -3.74
CA ASP A 121 -19.94 4.91 -4.88
C ASP A 121 -20.47 5.54 -6.19
N ALA A 122 -21.80 5.62 -6.36
CA ALA A 122 -22.39 6.22 -7.54
C ALA A 122 -22.15 7.74 -7.55
N ALA A 123 -22.43 8.42 -6.43
CA ALA A 123 -22.13 9.85 -6.27
C ALA A 123 -20.62 10.13 -6.36
N CYS A 124 -19.77 9.22 -5.87
CA CYS A 124 -18.32 9.33 -6.02
C CYS A 124 -17.90 9.33 -7.50
N LYS A 125 -18.42 8.39 -8.31
CA LYS A 125 -18.11 8.32 -9.75
C LYS A 125 -18.58 9.58 -10.49
N GLU A 126 -19.78 10.07 -10.18
CA GLU A 126 -20.28 11.33 -10.74
C GLU A 126 -19.37 12.50 -10.38
N LEU A 127 -18.98 12.62 -9.10
CA LEU A 127 -18.11 13.68 -8.61
C LEU A 127 -16.73 13.65 -9.29
N MET A 128 -16.14 12.45 -9.43
CA MET A 128 -14.87 12.26 -10.14
C MET A 128 -15.00 12.57 -11.64
N GLN A 129 -16.14 12.26 -12.27
CA GLN A 129 -16.41 12.61 -13.66
C GLN A 129 -16.52 14.14 -13.83
N GLN A 130 -17.24 14.81 -12.94
CA GLN A 130 -17.39 16.27 -12.95
C GLN A 130 -16.04 16.98 -12.79
N ALA A 131 -15.18 16.51 -11.88
CA ALA A 131 -13.84 17.07 -11.71
C ALA A 131 -12.95 16.92 -12.96
N ARG A 132 -13.26 15.99 -13.86
CA ARG A 132 -12.54 15.83 -15.15
C ARG A 132 -13.11 16.73 -16.24
N SER A 133 -14.42 16.95 -16.25
CA SER A 133 -15.12 17.69 -17.31
C SER A 133 -15.32 19.17 -17.01
N SER A 134 -15.03 19.61 -15.79
CA SER A 134 -15.24 21.00 -15.33
C SER A 134 -14.02 21.52 -14.56
N SER A 135 -14.03 22.81 -14.22
CA SER A 135 -13.07 23.43 -13.29
C SER A 135 -13.36 23.13 -11.80
N LEU A 136 -14.23 22.16 -11.51
CA LEU A 136 -14.58 21.78 -10.15
C LEU A 136 -13.36 21.25 -9.39
N THR A 137 -13.00 21.94 -8.31
CA THR A 137 -12.02 21.43 -7.34
C THR A 137 -12.76 20.62 -6.26
N ILE A 138 -12.43 19.34 -6.15
CA ILE A 138 -12.95 18.49 -5.07
C ILE A 138 -12.24 18.88 -3.76
N THR A 139 -13.01 19.38 -2.80
CA THR A 139 -12.53 19.67 -1.45
C THR A 139 -12.86 18.51 -0.50
N PRO A 140 -12.15 18.36 0.62
CA PRO A 140 -12.49 17.36 1.65
C PRO A 140 -13.96 17.45 2.10
N SER A 141 -14.49 18.66 2.29
CA SER A 141 -15.89 18.85 2.67
C SER A 141 -16.86 18.42 1.59
N LEU A 142 -16.54 18.69 0.32
CA LEU A 142 -17.38 18.26 -0.81
C LEU A 142 -17.37 16.73 -0.94
N TRP A 143 -16.19 16.11 -0.82
CA TRP A 143 -16.03 14.66 -0.82
C TRP A 143 -16.92 14.02 0.24
N VAL A 144 -16.68 14.33 1.53
CA VAL A 144 -17.43 13.78 2.67
C VAL A 144 -18.93 13.99 2.51
N LYS A 145 -19.36 15.21 2.19
CA LYS A 145 -20.78 15.54 2.09
C LYS A 145 -21.48 14.82 0.94
N ARG A 146 -20.81 14.65 -0.20
CA ARG A 146 -21.43 14.11 -1.42
C ARG A 146 -21.43 12.58 -1.43
N THR A 147 -20.43 11.94 -0.83
CA THR A 147 -20.22 10.49 -0.90
C THR A 147 -20.47 9.75 0.40
N GLN A 148 -20.82 10.44 1.50
CA GLN A 148 -20.92 9.85 2.85
C GLN A 148 -19.59 9.22 3.34
N ALA A 149 -18.46 9.71 2.82
CA ALA A 149 -17.13 9.23 3.21
C ALA A 149 -16.84 9.46 4.71
N ILE A 150 -16.24 8.45 5.36
CA ILE A 150 -15.87 8.49 6.79
C ILE A 150 -14.36 8.56 7.01
N GLY A 151 -13.56 8.27 5.98
CA GLY A 151 -12.10 8.22 6.04
C GLY A 151 -11.45 9.56 6.36
N MET A 152 -12.16 10.67 6.13
CA MET A 152 -11.77 12.02 6.52
C MET A 152 -12.88 12.72 7.29
N THR A 153 -12.51 13.50 8.30
CA THR A 153 -13.42 14.39 9.02
C THR A 153 -13.00 15.83 8.82
N VAL A 154 -13.96 16.70 8.49
CA VAL A 154 -13.71 18.13 8.32
C VAL A 154 -14.43 18.92 9.40
N LYS A 155 -13.66 19.67 10.20
CA LYS A 155 -14.17 20.58 11.22
C LYS A 155 -13.92 22.03 10.81
N GLN A 156 -14.97 22.84 10.82
CA GLN A 156 -14.88 24.28 10.53
C GLN A 156 -14.67 25.10 11.81
N GLY A 157 -14.11 26.30 11.69
CA GLY A 157 -13.95 27.27 12.79
C GLY A 157 -12.64 27.13 13.59
N LYS A 158 -12.61 27.73 14.79
CA LYS A 158 -11.41 27.74 15.64
C LYS A 158 -11.06 26.32 16.10
N GLY A 159 -9.81 25.89 15.86
CA GLY A 159 -9.40 24.50 16.07
C GLY A 159 -10.00 23.53 15.04
N GLY A 160 -10.50 24.06 13.92
CA GLY A 160 -10.90 23.30 12.75
C GLY A 160 -9.71 22.80 11.94
N GLY A 161 -10.02 22.01 10.92
CA GLY A 161 -9.05 21.33 10.08
C GLY A 161 -9.63 20.07 9.48
N VAL A 162 -8.76 19.31 8.83
CA VAL A 162 -9.06 18.00 8.25
C VAL A 162 -8.25 16.96 8.99
N THR A 163 -8.94 15.96 9.54
CA THR A 163 -8.34 14.76 10.11
C THR A 163 -8.69 13.54 9.27
N ALA A 164 -7.88 12.49 9.33
CA ALA A 164 -8.09 11.29 8.54
C ALA A 164 -7.66 10.02 9.29
N HIS A 165 -8.16 8.89 8.80
CA HIS A 165 -7.66 7.57 9.20
C HIS A 165 -6.18 7.39 8.83
N SER A 166 -5.51 6.47 9.53
CA SER A 166 -4.06 6.36 9.50
C SER A 166 -3.48 6.06 8.12
N GLU A 167 -4.15 5.23 7.35
CA GLU A 167 -3.80 4.83 5.99
C GLU A 167 -3.95 6.00 5.01
N ILE A 168 -5.01 6.78 5.18
CA ILE A 168 -5.27 7.98 4.38
C ILE A 168 -4.24 9.07 4.70
N ALA A 169 -3.93 9.26 5.97
CA ALA A 169 -2.89 10.19 6.40
C ALA A 169 -1.50 9.77 5.92
N LEU A 170 -1.20 8.47 5.90
CA LEU A 170 0.05 7.94 5.34
C LEU A 170 0.13 8.19 3.84
N ASP A 171 -0.94 7.96 3.06
CA ASP A 171 -0.93 8.29 1.62
C ASP A 171 -0.67 9.79 1.40
N PHE A 172 -1.33 10.65 2.17
CA PHE A 172 -1.07 12.09 2.13
C PHE A 172 0.38 12.44 2.46
N HIS A 173 0.94 11.82 3.50
CA HIS A 173 2.32 12.03 3.91
C HIS A 173 3.32 11.54 2.84
N LEU A 174 3.09 10.39 2.22
CA LEU A 174 3.90 9.89 1.09
C LEU A 174 3.77 10.79 -0.15
N TRP A 175 2.63 11.47 -0.32
CA TRP A 175 2.47 12.48 -1.37
C TRP A 175 3.27 13.75 -1.06
N LEU A 176 3.32 14.18 0.20
CA LEU A 176 4.11 15.32 0.67
C LEU A 176 5.63 15.06 0.64
N ASP A 177 6.04 13.81 0.89
CA ASP A 177 7.45 13.41 0.94
C ASP A 177 7.80 12.38 -0.15
N PRO A 178 8.18 12.85 -1.36
CA PRO A 178 8.63 11.97 -2.43
C PRO A 178 9.85 11.11 -2.06
N ALA A 179 10.72 11.55 -1.16
CA ALA A 179 11.90 10.79 -0.75
C ALA A 179 11.48 9.59 0.12
N MET A 180 10.55 9.79 1.06
CA MET A 180 9.92 8.70 1.80
C MET A 180 9.15 7.77 0.88
N ARG A 181 8.42 8.31 -0.10
CA ARG A 181 7.71 7.51 -1.10
C ARG A 181 8.65 6.64 -1.95
N VAL A 182 9.75 7.20 -2.45
CA VAL A 182 10.79 6.44 -3.17
C VAL A 182 11.40 5.38 -2.26
N THR A 183 11.66 5.70 -0.99
CA THR A 183 12.14 4.73 0.00
C THR A 183 11.15 3.58 0.12
N MET A 184 9.87 3.86 0.31
CA MET A 184 8.81 2.85 0.41
C MET A 184 8.68 2.00 -0.86
N VAL A 185 8.80 2.61 -2.04
CA VAL A 185 8.79 1.91 -3.34
C VAL A 185 10.04 1.06 -3.53
N ARG A 186 11.23 1.55 -3.18
CA ARG A 186 12.49 0.78 -3.25
C ARG A 186 12.48 -0.38 -2.28
N LEU A 187 11.93 -0.15 -1.10
CA LEU A 187 11.64 -1.20 -0.15
C LEU A 187 10.74 -2.27 -0.82
N ILE A 188 9.65 -1.91 -1.49
CA ILE A 188 8.87 -2.88 -2.28
C ILE A 188 9.70 -3.50 -3.44
N GLY A 189 10.62 -2.74 -4.03
CA GLY A 189 11.34 -3.02 -5.28
C GLY A 189 12.73 -3.66 -5.18
N GLN A 190 13.37 -3.75 -4.01
CA GLN A 190 14.60 -4.54 -3.74
C GLN A 190 14.36 -6.06 -3.86
N LYS A 191 13.33 -6.44 -4.63
CA LYS A 191 12.81 -7.77 -4.89
C LYS A 191 13.48 -8.38 -6.11
N ARG A 192 14.77 -8.10 -6.28
CA ARG A 192 15.58 -8.60 -7.38
C ARG A 192 16.97 -8.89 -6.88
#